data_AF-A0A6P0YUW5-F1
#
_entry.id   AF-A0A6P0YUW5-F1
#
_cell.length_a   1.000
_cell.length_b   1.000
_cell.length_c   1.000
_cell.angle_alpha   90.00
_cell.angle_beta   90.00
_cell.angle_gamma   90.00
#
_symmetry.space_group_name_H-M   'P 1'
#
loop_
_entity.id
_entity.type
_entity.pdbx_description
1 polymer ?
#
loop_
_entity_poly.entity_id
_entity_poly.type
_entity_poly.pdbx_seq_one_letter_code
_entity_poly.pdbx_strand_id
1 'polypeptide(L)'
;PPSTQLPASSKKVAPPSRDEALASSLQSKFSEQIAYQYGEDFIQGVSVDRPSDRLTITIGQEWYDLSDRQQQRLAKILLQNTQDAKFQNLTLLNLDSVRIARNPVVGEGIIIFQTVPPVIEEPVIEEPVIDEPVADEVVTDEATDEPIVEPSAELETTVDDPDSENELVDSVDPTS
;
A
#
# COMPACT_ATOMS: atom_id res chain seq x y z
N PRO A 1 -2.71 -38.71 -8.89
CA PRO A 1 -1.36 -38.14 -8.64
C PRO A 1 -1.53 -36.72 -8.07
N PRO A 2 -1.09 -36.43 -6.84
CA PRO A 2 -1.23 -35.07 -6.31
C PRO A 2 -0.20 -34.13 -6.96
N SER A 3 -0.69 -32.92 -7.17
CA SER A 3 -0.20 -31.81 -7.97
C SER A 3 1.31 -31.54 -7.89
N THR A 4 1.93 -31.39 -9.06
CA THR A 4 3.22 -30.72 -9.23
C THR A 4 3.14 -29.34 -8.60
N GLN A 5 3.90 -29.18 -7.53
CA GLN A 5 4.29 -27.91 -6.94
C GLN A 5 4.89 -27.03 -8.04
N LEU A 6 4.23 -25.93 -8.37
CA LEU A 6 4.82 -24.84 -9.14
C LEU A 6 6.06 -24.36 -8.37
N PRO A 7 7.24 -24.23 -9.01
CA PRO A 7 8.42 -23.77 -8.30
C PRO A 7 8.19 -22.36 -7.77
N ALA A 8 8.36 -22.18 -6.46
CA ALA A 8 8.47 -20.86 -5.85
C ALA A 8 9.53 -20.08 -6.63
N SER A 9 9.08 -19.03 -7.33
CA SER A 9 9.96 -18.14 -8.08
C SER A 9 10.79 -17.35 -7.08
N SER A 10 11.92 -17.93 -6.64
CA SER A 10 13.04 -17.20 -6.05
C SER A 10 13.59 -16.24 -7.10
N LYS A 11 12.90 -15.11 -7.29
CA LYS A 11 13.38 -14.02 -8.15
C LYS A 11 14.62 -13.48 -7.46
N LYS A 12 15.80 -13.91 -7.93
CA LYS A 12 17.07 -13.27 -7.63
C LYS A 12 16.88 -11.77 -7.92
N VAL A 13 16.84 -10.95 -6.88
CA VAL A 13 16.62 -9.51 -7.02
C VAL A 13 17.81 -8.97 -7.82
N ALA A 14 17.54 -8.56 -9.07
CA ALA A 14 18.54 -7.86 -9.86
C ALA A 14 18.88 -6.54 -9.15
N PRO A 15 20.13 -6.04 -9.23
CA PRO A 15 20.46 -4.73 -8.67
C PRO A 15 19.54 -3.66 -9.26
N PRO A 16 19.15 -2.64 -8.47
CA PRO A 16 18.28 -1.58 -8.97
C PRO A 16 18.95 -0.86 -10.13
N SER A 17 18.14 -0.48 -11.11
CA SER A 17 18.58 0.41 -12.18
C SER A 17 19.01 1.77 -11.60
N ARG A 18 19.76 2.54 -12.40
CA ARG A 18 20.20 3.89 -12.00
C ARG A 18 19.03 4.80 -11.64
N ASP A 19 17.95 4.71 -12.41
CA ASP A 19 16.78 5.56 -12.21
C ASP A 19 15.98 5.13 -10.98
N GLU A 20 15.88 3.82 -10.69
CA GLU A 20 15.33 3.30 -9.43
C GLU A 20 16.15 3.74 -8.22
N ALA A 21 17.49 3.67 -8.29
CA ALA A 21 18.35 4.11 -7.20
C ALA A 21 18.21 5.62 -6.91
N LEU A 22 18.06 6.44 -7.97
CA LEU A 22 17.81 7.87 -7.83
C LEU A 22 16.42 8.15 -7.25
N ALA A 23 15.39 7.43 -7.71
CA ALA A 23 14.04 7.53 -7.17
C ALA A 23 14.01 7.20 -5.67
N SER A 24 14.66 6.10 -5.25
CA SER A 24 14.76 5.75 -3.83
C SER A 24 15.48 6.81 -3.01
N SER A 25 16.59 7.36 -3.53
CA SER A 25 17.31 8.44 -2.84
C SER A 25 16.46 9.71 -2.69
N LEU A 26 15.70 10.08 -3.73
CA LEU A 26 14.79 11.22 -3.66
C LEU A 26 13.62 10.96 -2.72
N GLN A 27 13.06 9.74 -2.71
CA GLN A 27 12.01 9.35 -1.80
C GLN A 27 12.46 9.51 -0.34
N SER A 28 13.60 8.94 0.04
CA SER A 28 14.13 9.11 1.40
C SER A 28 14.31 10.58 1.76
N LYS A 29 14.90 11.38 0.86
CA LYS A 29 15.08 12.83 1.09
C LYS A 29 13.74 13.54 1.32
N PHE A 30 12.72 13.26 0.51
CA PHE A 30 11.42 13.91 0.63
C PHE A 30 10.68 13.46 1.87
N SER A 31 10.67 12.15 2.16
CA SER A 31 10.09 11.61 3.38
C SER A 31 10.73 12.25 4.61
N GLU A 32 12.06 12.30 4.70
CA GLU A 32 12.77 12.96 5.82
C GLU A 32 12.38 14.44 5.98
N GLN A 33 12.31 15.18 4.87
CA GLN A 33 12.01 16.62 4.90
C GLN A 33 10.54 16.92 5.27
N ILE A 34 9.62 16.04 4.88
CA ILE A 34 8.16 16.26 4.98
C ILE A 34 7.60 15.61 6.24
N ALA A 35 8.21 14.52 6.72
CA ALA A 35 7.75 13.73 7.87
C ALA A 35 7.53 14.57 9.12
N TYR A 36 8.40 15.54 9.39
CA TYR A 36 8.28 16.39 10.58
C TYR A 36 6.97 17.20 10.63
N GLN A 37 6.43 17.61 9.49
CA GLN A 37 5.21 18.42 9.43
C GLN A 37 3.95 17.63 9.08
N TYR A 38 4.09 16.53 8.34
CA TYR A 38 2.94 15.86 7.72
C TYR A 38 2.89 14.34 7.94
N GLY A 39 3.88 13.75 8.62
CA GLY A 39 3.95 12.31 8.87
C GLY A 39 4.80 11.53 7.85
N GLU A 40 5.31 10.38 8.27
CA GLU A 40 6.25 9.55 7.50
C GLU A 40 5.61 8.95 6.24
N ASP A 41 4.30 8.65 6.30
CA ASP A 41 3.51 8.06 5.21
C ASP A 41 2.95 9.11 4.23
N PHE A 42 3.37 10.37 4.35
CA PHE A 42 2.87 11.41 3.46
C PHE A 42 3.37 11.24 2.02
N ILE A 43 4.63 10.81 1.85
CA ILE A 43 5.23 10.51 0.55
C ILE A 43 5.25 9.01 0.34
N GLN A 44 4.32 8.54 -0.48
CA GLN A 44 4.07 7.11 -0.70
C GLN A 44 4.95 6.53 -1.81
N GLY A 45 5.45 7.37 -2.71
CA GLY A 45 6.36 6.92 -3.75
C GLY A 45 6.96 8.05 -4.56
N VAL A 46 8.12 7.76 -5.14
CA VAL A 46 8.78 8.64 -6.11
C VAL A 46 9.14 7.80 -7.33
N SER A 47 8.88 8.34 -8.50
CA SER A 47 9.25 7.74 -9.78
C SER A 47 9.90 8.76 -10.68
N VAL A 48 10.86 8.28 -11.48
CA VAL A 48 11.71 9.09 -12.34
C VAL A 48 11.50 8.66 -13.78
N ASP A 49 11.21 9.62 -14.64
CA ASP A 49 11.11 9.46 -16.09
C ASP A 49 12.07 10.46 -16.75
N ARG A 50 13.31 10.02 -16.96
CA ARG A 50 14.35 10.87 -17.58
C ARG A 50 14.09 11.24 -19.03
N PRO A 51 13.55 10.36 -19.91
CA PRO A 51 13.16 10.76 -21.26
C PRO A 51 12.17 11.93 -21.28
N SER A 52 11.25 11.96 -20.31
CA SER A 52 10.28 13.06 -20.17
C SER A 52 10.75 14.20 -19.27
N ASP A 53 11.96 14.12 -18.71
CA ASP A 53 12.48 15.02 -17.68
C ASP A 53 11.47 15.27 -16.54
N ARG A 54 10.85 14.18 -16.06
CA ARG A 54 9.72 14.22 -15.13
C ARG A 54 10.01 13.44 -13.85
N LEU A 55 9.70 14.09 -12.74
CA LEU A 55 9.58 13.49 -11.41
C LEU A 55 8.10 13.33 -11.07
N THR A 56 7.71 12.11 -10.72
CA THR A 56 6.36 11.81 -10.26
C THR A 56 6.42 11.48 -8.78
N ILE A 57 5.60 12.13 -7.97
CA ILE A 57 5.52 11.89 -6.53
C ILE A 57 4.10 11.46 -6.21
N THR A 58 3.95 10.30 -5.59
CA THR A 58 2.69 9.81 -5.06
C THR A 58 2.54 10.29 -3.62
N ILE A 59 1.45 11.01 -3.35
CA ILE A 59 1.12 11.59 -2.06
C ILE A 59 0.00 10.78 -1.41
N GLY A 60 0.06 10.64 -0.09
CA GLY A 60 -0.97 10.00 0.72
C GLY A 60 -2.28 10.79 0.80
N GLN A 61 -3.27 10.21 1.48
CA GLN A 61 -4.62 10.80 1.60
C GLN A 61 -4.63 12.05 2.50
N GLU A 62 -3.63 12.19 3.38
CA GLU A 62 -3.42 13.32 4.28
C GLU A 62 -3.28 14.65 3.52
N TRP A 63 -2.96 14.60 2.22
CA TRP A 63 -3.01 15.77 1.34
C TRP A 63 -4.35 16.51 1.41
N TYR A 64 -5.45 15.77 1.51
CA TYR A 64 -6.80 16.32 1.51
C TYR A 64 -7.23 16.89 2.86
N ASP A 65 -6.50 16.56 3.94
CA ASP A 65 -6.69 17.15 5.26
C ASP A 65 -5.98 18.50 5.41
N LEU A 66 -5.12 18.85 4.45
CA LEU A 66 -4.39 20.12 4.43
C LEU A 66 -5.29 21.27 3.96
N SER A 67 -5.14 22.42 4.62
CA SER A 67 -5.70 23.66 4.07
C SER A 67 -5.07 24.02 2.73
N ASP A 68 -5.78 24.78 1.89
CA ASP A 68 -5.27 25.25 0.59
C ASP A 68 -3.88 25.92 0.69
N ARG A 69 -3.63 26.65 1.79
CA ARG A 69 -2.34 27.30 2.03
C ARG A 69 -1.23 26.28 2.30
N GLN A 70 -1.53 25.22 3.05
CA GLN A 70 -0.58 24.13 3.31
C GLN A 70 -0.30 23.35 2.03
N GLN A 71 -1.34 23.01 1.27
CA GLN A 71 -1.22 22.35 -0.04
C GLN A 71 -0.33 23.18 -0.99
N GLN A 72 -0.58 24.48 -1.12
CA GLN A 72 0.24 25.36 -1.96
C GLN A 72 1.69 25.46 -1.49
N ARG A 73 1.92 25.58 -0.17
CA ARG A 73 3.28 25.65 0.38
C ARG A 73 4.05 24.36 0.08
N LEU A 74 3.43 23.22 0.36
CA LEU A 74 4.03 21.91 0.14
C LEU A 74 4.31 21.67 -1.35
N ALA A 75 3.35 21.98 -2.22
CA ALA A 75 3.53 21.87 -3.66
C ALA A 75 4.73 22.71 -4.16
N LYS A 76 4.91 23.93 -3.62
CA LYS A 76 6.10 24.75 -3.91
C LYS A 76 7.41 24.13 -3.41
N ILE A 77 7.41 23.56 -2.20
CA ILE A 77 8.59 22.86 -1.64
C ILE A 77 8.98 21.67 -2.53
N LEU A 78 7.99 20.87 -2.97
CA LEU A 78 8.22 19.74 -3.86
C LEU A 78 8.73 20.21 -5.23
N LEU A 79 8.19 21.31 -5.76
CA LEU A 79 8.66 21.88 -7.03
C LEU A 79 10.11 22.35 -6.94
N GLN A 80 10.49 23.07 -5.89
CA GLN A 80 11.88 23.51 -5.68
C GLN A 80 12.82 22.32 -5.61
N ASN A 81 12.46 21.31 -4.81
CA ASN A 81 13.22 20.07 -4.69
C ASN A 81 13.36 19.32 -6.02
N THR A 82 12.33 19.35 -6.86
CA THR A 82 12.34 18.76 -8.21
C THR A 82 13.36 19.46 -9.10
N GLN A 83 13.40 20.79 -9.06
CA GLN A 83 14.35 21.60 -9.81
C GLN A 83 15.79 21.41 -9.31
N ASP A 84 15.99 21.28 -7.99
CA ASP A 84 17.29 20.95 -7.39
C ASP A 84 17.79 19.59 -7.86
N ALA A 85 16.88 18.61 -7.97
CA ALA A 85 17.12 17.28 -8.52
C ALA A 85 17.30 17.26 -10.05
N LYS A 86 17.28 18.43 -10.71
CA LYS A 86 17.49 18.61 -12.16
C LYS A 86 16.38 18.06 -13.06
N PHE A 87 15.15 18.04 -12.56
CA PHE A 87 13.96 17.76 -13.35
C PHE A 87 13.18 19.05 -13.63
N GLN A 88 12.71 19.23 -14.86
CA GLN A 88 11.85 20.36 -15.21
C GLN A 88 10.37 20.11 -14.90
N ASN A 89 9.93 18.84 -14.88
CA ASN A 89 8.51 18.51 -14.73
C ASN A 89 8.26 17.77 -13.40
N LEU A 90 7.35 18.32 -12.59
CA LEU A 90 6.77 17.70 -11.41
C LEU A 90 5.33 17.29 -11.70
N THR A 91 5.00 16.04 -11.39
CA THR A 91 3.61 15.56 -11.32
C THR A 91 3.36 14.99 -9.94
N LEU A 92 2.29 15.44 -9.29
CA LEU A 92 1.80 14.86 -8.05
C LEU A 92 0.59 13.97 -8.35
N LEU A 93 0.60 12.75 -7.84
CA LEU A 93 -0.51 11.80 -7.90
C LEU A 93 -1.00 11.48 -6.49
N ASN A 94 -2.27 11.09 -6.34
CA ASN A 94 -2.73 10.39 -5.14
C ASN A 94 -2.51 8.87 -5.29
N LEU A 95 -2.90 8.10 -4.27
CA LEU A 95 -2.82 6.64 -4.26
C LEU A 95 -3.62 5.99 -5.41
N ASP A 96 -4.71 6.61 -5.84
CA ASP A 96 -5.54 6.17 -6.97
C ASP A 96 -4.94 6.54 -8.35
N SER A 97 -3.69 7.01 -8.39
CA SER A 97 -3.00 7.49 -9.60
C SER A 97 -3.69 8.68 -10.29
N VAL A 98 -4.56 9.40 -9.59
CA VAL A 98 -5.20 10.62 -10.08
C VAL A 98 -4.26 11.81 -9.84
N ARG A 99 -4.10 12.64 -10.86
CA ARG A 99 -3.21 13.81 -10.79
C ARG A 99 -3.80 14.89 -9.90
N ILE A 100 -3.12 15.20 -8.79
CA ILE A 100 -3.53 16.25 -7.85
C ILE A 100 -2.87 17.60 -8.17
N ALA A 101 -1.65 17.61 -8.70
CA ALA A 101 -0.96 18.83 -9.09
C ALA A 101 0.11 18.61 -10.17
N ARG A 102 0.53 19.68 -10.84
CA ARG A 102 1.70 19.71 -11.73
C ARG A 102 2.27 21.13 -11.85
N ASN A 103 3.55 21.27 -12.18
CA ASN A 103 4.04 22.55 -12.66
C ASN A 103 3.72 22.74 -14.17
N PRO A 104 3.52 23.98 -14.65
CA PRO A 104 3.35 24.25 -16.07
C PRO A 104 4.68 24.10 -16.81
N VAL A 105 4.60 23.81 -18.12
CA VAL A 105 5.78 23.74 -19.01
C VAL A 105 6.51 25.09 -19.10
N VAL A 106 5.76 26.19 -18.94
CA VAL A 106 6.29 27.55 -18.94
C VAL A 106 5.76 28.27 -17.71
N GLY A 107 6.67 28.81 -16.89
CA GLY A 107 6.37 29.52 -15.64
C GLY A 107 6.85 28.79 -14.39
N GLU A 108 6.93 29.51 -13.27
CA GLU A 108 7.54 29.05 -12.02
C GLU A 108 6.52 28.53 -10.98
N GLY A 109 5.26 28.38 -11.41
CA GLY A 109 4.14 28.05 -10.53
C GLY A 109 3.86 26.56 -10.39
N ILE A 110 2.90 26.24 -9.53
CA ILE A 110 2.28 24.91 -9.45
C ILE A 110 0.78 25.08 -9.66
N ILE A 111 0.19 24.17 -10.42
CA ILE A 111 -1.24 24.10 -10.69
C ILE A 111 -1.77 22.92 -9.88
N ILE A 112 -2.68 23.20 -8.95
CA ILE A 112 -3.36 22.18 -8.13
C ILE A 112 -4.75 21.96 -8.75
N PHE A 113 -5.08 20.70 -9.02
CA PHE A 113 -6.34 20.27 -9.62
C PHE A 113 -7.32 19.72 -8.58
N GLN A 114 -6.81 19.07 -7.53
CA GLN A 114 -7.62 18.42 -6.52
C GLN A 114 -7.20 18.88 -5.12
N THR A 115 -8.09 19.62 -4.48
CA THR A 115 -7.97 20.03 -3.07
C THR A 115 -8.82 19.16 -2.14
N VAL A 116 -9.74 18.37 -2.72
CA VAL A 116 -10.62 17.40 -2.05
C VAL A 116 -10.49 16.03 -2.75
N PRO A 117 -10.74 14.91 -2.04
CA PRO A 117 -10.59 13.58 -2.62
C PRO A 117 -11.58 13.37 -3.77
N PRO A 118 -11.19 12.68 -4.86
CA PRO A 118 -12.10 12.37 -5.94
C PRO A 118 -13.24 11.47 -5.44
N VAL A 119 -14.47 11.81 -5.78
CA VAL A 119 -15.61 10.88 -5.63
C VAL A 119 -15.49 9.87 -6.77
N ILE A 120 -14.94 8.69 -6.46
CA ILE A 120 -14.95 7.57 -7.39
C ILE A 120 -16.35 6.98 -7.28
N GLU A 121 -17.24 7.33 -8.22
CA GLU A 121 -18.44 6.54 -8.43
C GLU A 121 -17.96 5.16 -8.91
N GLU A 122 -18.03 4.14 -8.05
CA GLU A 122 -17.76 2.78 -8.46
C GLU A 122 -18.59 2.50 -9.72
N PRO A 123 -18.01 2.00 -10.83
CA PRO A 123 -18.82 1.60 -11.95
C PRO A 123 -19.78 0.54 -11.41
N VAL A 124 -21.08 0.85 -11.41
CA VAL A 124 -22.12 -0.14 -11.17
C VAL A 124 -22.01 -1.13 -12.33
N ILE A 125 -21.15 -2.13 -12.19
CA ILE A 125 -21.18 -3.30 -13.03
C ILE A 125 -22.51 -3.95 -12.69
N GLU A 126 -23.53 -3.67 -13.50
CA GLU A 126 -24.70 -4.53 -13.58
C GLU A 126 -24.15 -5.92 -13.87
N GLU A 127 -24.09 -6.78 -12.85
CA GLU A 127 -23.78 -8.19 -13.07
C GLU A 127 -24.71 -8.66 -14.19
N PRO A 128 -24.18 -9.20 -15.30
CA PRO A 128 -25.07 -9.82 -16.27
C PRO A 128 -25.79 -10.93 -15.50
N VAL A 129 -27.11 -10.80 -15.36
CA VAL A 129 -27.98 -11.89 -14.94
C VAL A 129 -27.73 -13.04 -15.90
N ILE A 130 -26.84 -13.94 -15.49
CA ILE A 130 -26.59 -15.17 -16.20
C ILE A 130 -27.83 -16.00 -15.89
N ASP A 131 -28.74 -16.10 -16.86
CA ASP A 131 -29.78 -17.12 -16.80
C ASP A 131 -29.04 -18.47 -16.68
N GLU A 132 -28.97 -19.03 -15.47
CA GLU A 132 -28.49 -20.39 -15.26
C GLU A 132 -29.34 -21.30 -16.14
N PRO A 133 -28.76 -22.02 -17.12
CA PRO A 133 -29.50 -23.07 -17.78
C PRO A 133 -29.73 -24.16 -16.73
N VAL A 134 -30.99 -24.32 -16.32
CA VAL A 134 -31.47 -25.47 -15.57
C VAL A 134 -30.98 -26.75 -16.27
N ALA A 135 -29.93 -27.34 -15.72
CA ALA A 135 -29.49 -28.66 -16.13
C ALA A 135 -30.54 -29.66 -15.65
N ASP A 136 -31.18 -30.35 -16.60
CA ASP A 136 -31.98 -31.54 -16.32
C ASP A 136 -31.15 -32.52 -15.47
N GLU A 137 -31.61 -32.78 -14.24
CA GLU A 137 -31.05 -33.81 -13.38
C GLU A 137 -31.22 -35.18 -14.06
N VAL A 138 -30.13 -35.72 -14.58
CA VAL A 138 -30.08 -37.15 -14.90
C VAL A 138 -29.77 -37.89 -13.61
N VAL A 139 -30.83 -38.40 -12.99
CA VAL A 139 -30.79 -39.41 -11.93
C VAL A 139 -30.00 -40.63 -12.42
N THR A 140 -28.83 -40.84 -11.85
CA THR A 140 -28.13 -42.13 -11.88
C THR A 140 -28.24 -42.77 -10.50
N ASP A 141 -29.21 -43.67 -10.37
CA ASP A 141 -29.22 -44.71 -9.34
C ASP A 141 -27.99 -45.61 -9.53
N GLU A 142 -27.00 -45.52 -8.64
CA GLU A 142 -26.15 -46.67 -8.36
C GLU A 142 -25.86 -46.75 -6.86
N ALA A 143 -26.52 -47.72 -6.24
CA ALA A 143 -26.34 -48.11 -4.86
C ALA A 143 -24.91 -48.63 -4.61
N THR A 144 -24.28 -48.18 -3.53
CA THR A 144 -23.31 -49.00 -2.78
C THR A 144 -23.32 -48.56 -1.32
N ASP A 145 -24.03 -49.36 -0.53
CA ASP A 145 -23.63 -49.97 0.74
C ASP A 145 -22.69 -49.17 1.66
N GLU A 146 -23.26 -48.66 2.75
CA GLU A 146 -22.54 -48.24 3.94
C GLU A 146 -21.72 -49.41 4.53
N PRO A 147 -20.58 -49.12 5.18
CA PRO A 147 -20.45 -49.64 6.53
C PRO A 147 -20.45 -48.51 7.55
N ILE A 148 -21.52 -48.52 8.33
CA ILE A 148 -21.70 -47.84 9.61
C ILE A 148 -20.51 -48.18 10.52
N VAL A 149 -19.78 -47.17 10.97
CA VAL A 149 -18.97 -47.25 12.18
C VAL A 149 -19.42 -46.15 13.11
N GLU A 150 -20.22 -46.54 14.08
CA GLU A 150 -20.80 -45.70 15.12
C GLU A 150 -19.77 -45.28 16.19
N PRO A 151 -20.10 -44.26 16.99
CA PRO A 151 -19.18 -43.30 17.58
C PRO A 151 -18.71 -43.71 18.98
N SER A 152 -17.62 -43.12 19.44
CA SER A 152 -17.24 -43.18 20.85
C SER A 152 -16.86 -41.80 21.39
N ALA A 153 -17.78 -41.26 22.19
CA ALA A 153 -17.63 -40.50 23.43
C ALA A 153 -16.38 -39.60 23.58
N GLU A 154 -16.53 -38.28 23.62
CA GLU A 154 -16.95 -37.47 24.79
C GLU A 154 -15.90 -37.34 25.92
N LEU A 155 -15.91 -36.13 26.50
CA LEU A 155 -15.40 -35.68 27.80
C LEU A 155 -13.93 -35.21 27.78
N GLU A 156 -13.68 -33.90 27.78
CA GLU A 156 -13.78 -32.98 28.92
C GLU A 156 -12.79 -33.36 30.02
N THR A 157 -11.80 -32.50 30.28
CA THR A 157 -11.50 -32.04 31.65
C THR A 157 -10.33 -31.07 31.67
N THR A 158 -10.61 -29.97 32.35
CA THR A 158 -9.72 -29.02 33.03
C THR A 158 -8.43 -29.62 33.62
N VAL A 159 -7.37 -28.80 33.64
CA VAL A 159 -6.41 -28.58 34.75
C VAL A 159 -5.39 -27.54 34.24
N ASP A 160 -5.47 -26.28 34.66
CA ASP A 160 -4.93 -25.76 35.93
C ASP A 160 -3.38 -25.80 35.91
N ASP A 161 -2.73 -24.65 35.74
CA ASP A 161 -2.25 -23.88 36.89
C ASP A 161 -1.61 -22.54 36.43
N PRO A 162 -1.78 -21.45 37.21
CA PRO A 162 -1.09 -20.18 37.07
C PRO A 162 0.33 -20.26 37.67
N ASP A 163 0.98 -19.10 37.80
CA ASP A 163 2.17 -18.88 38.62
C ASP A 163 3.53 -19.16 37.97
N SER A 164 4.10 -18.07 37.46
CA SER A 164 5.52 -17.80 37.70
C SER A 164 5.65 -16.32 37.99
N GLU A 165 5.31 -15.95 39.23
CA GLU A 165 6.01 -14.86 39.91
C GLU A 165 7.44 -15.33 40.21
N ASN A 166 8.44 -14.65 39.67
CA ASN A 166 9.74 -14.40 40.33
C ASN A 166 10.54 -13.46 39.40
N GLU A 167 11.28 -12.46 39.82
CA GLU A 167 11.64 -11.98 41.15
C GLU A 167 12.13 -10.55 40.94
N LEU A 168 11.81 -9.72 41.93
CA LEU A 168 12.40 -8.44 42.23
C LEU A 168 13.94 -8.50 42.12
N VAL A 169 14.57 -7.66 41.29
CA VAL A 169 15.98 -7.31 41.49
C VAL A 169 16.12 -5.84 41.86
N ASP A 170 16.63 -5.75 43.07
CA ASP A 170 16.93 -4.65 43.96
C ASP A 170 17.71 -3.48 43.34
N SER A 171 17.33 -2.30 43.82
CA SER A 171 18.09 -1.06 43.95
C SER A 171 19.61 -1.21 43.98
N VAL A 172 20.30 -0.38 43.19
CA VAL A 172 21.47 0.35 43.68
C VAL A 172 21.48 1.77 43.09
N ASP A 173 21.44 2.73 44.00
CA ASP A 173 21.53 4.19 43.83
C ASP A 173 23.01 4.62 43.53
N PRO A 174 23.28 5.86 43.07
CA PRO A 174 24.48 6.27 42.35
C PRO A 174 25.59 6.83 43.26
N THR A 175 26.86 6.72 42.82
CA THR A 175 27.91 7.76 43.00
C THR A 175 29.25 7.33 42.40
N SER A 176 29.76 8.09 41.42
CA SER A 176 31.16 8.56 41.25
C SER A 176 31.36 9.20 39.90
#